data_AF-A0A6J4Y195-F1
#
_entry.id   AF-A0A6J4Y195-F1
#
_cell.length_a   1.000
_cell.length_b   1.000
_cell.length_c   1.000
_cell.angle_alpha   90.00
_cell.angle_beta   90.00
_cell.angle_gamma   90.00
#
_symmetry.space_group_name_H-M   'P 1'
#
loop_
_entity.id
_entity.type
_entity.pdbx_description
1 polymer ?
#
loop_
_entity_poly.entity_id
_entity_poly.type
_entity_poly.pdbx_seq_one_letter_code
_entity_poly.pdbx_strand_id
1 'polypeptide(L)'
;MELDSKFLEFWGNYLLAAARGQKQLEDLNEWMRQGFSGFEELTAMFKKFYGFEHPPRKEDSGSIQAWQTAAADFRNSFNAYFNLMGMVSKEEYQALEQKYAALQKKVADQEDTIKLLRTLLAEEGTYQDQATKVLQDLVNQQAEAFETLMKGIASAAEDEG
;
A
#
# COMPACT_ATOMS: atom_id res chain seq x y z
N MET A 1 -18.23 17.55 10.40
CA MET A 1 -19.00 16.49 9.73
C MET A 1 -20.06 16.10 10.72
N GLU A 2 -21.30 16.52 10.48
CA GLU A 2 -22.38 16.39 11.46
C GLU A 2 -23.27 15.22 11.04
N LEU A 3 -23.53 14.30 11.98
CA LEU A 3 -24.50 13.22 11.78
C LEU A 3 -25.88 13.82 11.90
N ASP A 4 -26.65 13.79 10.82
CA ASP A 4 -28.01 14.32 10.86
C ASP A 4 -28.93 13.41 11.71
N SER A 5 -29.91 14.01 12.39
CA SER A 5 -30.81 13.26 13.29
C SER A 5 -31.67 12.24 12.56
N LYS A 6 -32.04 12.50 11.31
CA LYS A 6 -32.88 11.60 10.48
C LYS A 6 -32.12 10.33 10.13
N PHE A 7 -30.82 10.45 9.85
CA PHE A 7 -29.92 9.33 9.67
C PHE A 7 -29.84 8.48 10.93
N LEU A 8 -29.66 9.08 12.12
CA LEU A 8 -29.59 8.33 13.38
C LEU A 8 -30.90 7.59 13.69
N GLU A 9 -32.05 8.23 13.43
CA GLU A 9 -33.36 7.60 13.57
C GLU A 9 -33.53 6.42 12.59
N PHE A 10 -33.16 6.63 11.32
CA PHE A 10 -33.16 5.56 10.32
C PHE A 10 -32.26 4.41 10.77
N TRP A 11 -31.01 4.72 11.16
CA TRP A 11 -29.98 3.75 11.50
C TRP A 11 -30.37 2.94 12.74
N GLY A 12 -30.91 3.59 13.77
CA GLY A 12 -31.41 2.91 14.97
C GLY A 12 -32.56 1.94 14.66
N ASN A 13 -33.55 2.37 13.87
CA ASN A 13 -34.67 1.51 13.48
C ASN A 13 -34.22 0.35 12.58
N TYR A 14 -33.27 0.61 11.68
CA TYR A 14 -32.69 -0.41 10.82
C TYR A 14 -31.93 -1.46 11.62
N LEU A 15 -31.07 -1.06 12.57
CA LEU A 15 -30.35 -1.99 13.45
C LEU A 15 -31.30 -2.82 14.33
N LEU A 16 -32.38 -2.22 14.84
CA LEU A 16 -33.41 -2.96 15.58
C LEU A 16 -34.13 -3.99 14.71
N ALA A 17 -34.43 -3.67 13.46
CA ALA A 17 -35.02 -4.62 12.52
C ALA A 17 -34.03 -5.75 12.18
N ALA A 18 -32.75 -5.42 11.97
CA ALA A 18 -31.70 -6.40 11.75
C ALA A 18 -31.51 -7.34 12.96
N ALA A 19 -31.52 -6.81 14.19
CA ALA A 19 -31.44 -7.59 15.42
C ALA A 19 -32.63 -8.56 15.59
N ARG A 20 -33.79 -8.22 15.04
CA ARG A 20 -34.98 -9.09 14.99
C ARG A 20 -34.96 -10.10 13.83
N GLY A 21 -33.89 -10.13 13.03
CA GLY A 21 -33.76 -10.97 11.84
C GLY A 21 -34.61 -10.52 10.66
N GLN A 22 -35.15 -9.30 10.70
CA GLN A 22 -36.05 -8.77 9.65
C GLN A 22 -35.29 -8.10 8.49
N LYS A 23 -34.00 -7.78 8.66
CA LYS A 23 -33.17 -7.10 7.64
C LYS A 23 -31.72 -7.58 7.69
N GLN A 24 -31.06 -7.61 6.54
CA GLN A 24 -29.62 -7.92 6.42
C GLN A 24 -28.82 -6.66 6.08
N LEU A 25 -27.57 -6.58 6.57
CA LEU A 25 -26.64 -5.45 6.30
C LEU A 25 -26.34 -5.30 4.81
N GLU A 26 -26.36 -6.42 4.09
CA GLU A 26 -26.19 -6.52 2.64
C GLU A 26 -27.30 -5.79 1.89
N ASP A 27 -28.55 -5.84 2.38
CA ASP A 27 -29.71 -5.18 1.77
C ASP A 27 -29.54 -3.66 1.75
N LEU A 28 -28.92 -3.09 2.79
CA LEU A 28 -28.67 -1.65 2.87
C LEU A 28 -27.61 -1.20 1.87
N ASN A 29 -26.51 -1.95 1.77
CA ASN A 29 -25.45 -1.62 0.82
C ASN A 29 -25.97 -1.67 -0.61
N GLU A 30 -26.76 -2.70 -0.94
CA GLU A 30 -27.34 -2.85 -2.27
C GLU A 30 -28.39 -1.77 -2.56
N TRP A 31 -29.23 -1.42 -1.58
CA TRP A 31 -30.18 -0.30 -1.70
C TRP A 31 -29.49 1.04 -1.97
N MET A 32 -28.37 1.33 -1.30
CA MET A 32 -27.57 2.53 -1.57
C MET A 32 -26.92 2.51 -2.96
N ARG A 33 -26.45 1.33 -3.43
CA ARG A 33 -25.90 1.18 -4.79
C ARG A 33 -26.95 1.38 -5.87
N GLN A 34 -28.18 0.96 -5.63
CA GLN A 34 -29.32 1.15 -6.53
C GLN A 34 -29.96 2.56 -6.42
N GLY A 35 -29.26 3.52 -5.81
CA GLY A 35 -29.71 4.90 -5.73
C GLY A 35 -30.92 5.10 -4.81
N PHE A 36 -30.97 4.36 -3.69
CA PHE A 36 -32.04 4.45 -2.69
C PHE A 36 -33.40 3.99 -3.24
N SER A 37 -33.39 3.01 -4.14
CA SER A 37 -34.58 2.43 -4.77
C SER A 37 -34.52 0.90 -4.76
N GLY A 38 -35.59 0.21 -5.19
CA GLY A 38 -35.62 -1.25 -5.33
C GLY A 38 -35.93 -2.04 -4.05
N PHE A 39 -35.75 -1.45 -2.87
CA PHE A 39 -36.07 -2.07 -1.57
C PHE A 39 -37.20 -1.30 -0.91
N GLU A 40 -38.44 -1.79 -1.03
CA GLU A 40 -39.64 -1.03 -0.62
C GLU A 40 -39.63 -0.63 0.86
N GLU A 41 -39.23 -1.53 1.76
CA GLU A 41 -39.21 -1.24 3.19
C GLU A 41 -38.12 -0.23 3.59
N LEU A 42 -36.94 -0.29 2.97
CA LEU A 42 -35.86 0.68 3.20
C LEU A 42 -36.23 2.04 2.62
N THR A 43 -36.80 2.02 1.41
CA THR A 43 -37.28 3.22 0.73
C THR A 43 -38.42 3.88 1.51
N ALA A 44 -39.35 3.10 2.06
CA ALA A 44 -40.44 3.61 2.90
C ALA A 44 -39.91 4.20 4.21
N MET A 45 -38.96 3.53 4.86
CA MET A 45 -38.33 4.04 6.08
C MET A 45 -37.56 5.34 5.84
N PHE A 46 -36.82 5.42 4.73
CA PHE A 46 -36.14 6.63 4.31
C PHE A 46 -37.12 7.77 4.02
N LYS A 47 -38.19 7.49 3.26
CA LYS A 47 -39.25 8.47 2.99
C LYS A 47 -39.88 8.99 4.28
N LYS A 48 -40.10 8.11 5.27
CA LYS A 48 -40.62 8.48 6.59
C LYS A 48 -39.71 9.48 7.31
N PHE A 49 -38.45 9.13 7.52
CA PHE A 49 -37.55 9.98 8.31
C PHE A 49 -37.11 11.26 7.58
N TYR A 50 -37.07 11.24 6.25
CA TYR A 50 -36.71 12.41 5.46
C TYR A 50 -37.91 13.28 5.01
N GLY A 51 -39.13 12.92 5.38
CA GLY A 51 -40.32 13.75 5.16
C GLY A 51 -40.95 13.63 3.76
N PHE A 52 -40.69 12.52 3.06
CA PHE A 52 -41.25 12.20 1.73
C PHE A 52 -42.45 11.24 1.81
N GLU A 53 -43.12 11.10 2.96
CA GLU A 53 -44.29 10.21 3.11
C GLU A 53 -45.46 10.59 2.18
N HIS A 54 -45.51 11.85 1.78
CA HIS A 54 -46.54 12.36 0.88
C HIS A 54 -45.94 12.39 -0.53
N PRO A 55 -46.55 11.69 -1.51
CA PRO A 55 -46.03 11.71 -2.87
C PRO A 55 -46.02 13.16 -3.37
N PRO A 56 -44.89 13.65 -3.92
CA PRO A 56 -44.87 14.96 -4.56
C PRO A 56 -45.93 14.98 -5.65
N ARG A 57 -46.68 16.08 -5.76
CA ARG A 57 -47.56 16.30 -6.91
C ARG A 57 -46.67 16.15 -8.15
N LYS A 58 -47.02 15.17 -9.00
CA LYS A 58 -46.20 14.74 -10.14
C LYS A 58 -45.72 15.97 -10.93
N GLU A 59 -44.42 16.01 -11.21
CA GLU A 59 -43.71 16.99 -12.07
C GLU A 59 -43.17 18.28 -11.40
N ASP A 60 -42.85 18.26 -10.10
CA ASP A 60 -42.08 19.36 -9.50
C ASP A 60 -40.58 19.05 -9.44
N SER A 61 -39.76 19.82 -10.17
CA SER A 61 -38.29 19.67 -10.18
C SER A 61 -37.68 19.82 -8.78
N GLY A 62 -38.36 20.55 -7.88
CA GLY A 62 -37.98 20.69 -6.48
C GLY A 62 -38.04 19.37 -5.70
N SER A 63 -38.95 18.46 -6.06
CA SER A 63 -39.08 17.15 -5.38
C SER A 63 -37.93 16.20 -5.72
N ILE A 64 -37.45 16.24 -6.98
CA ILE A 64 -36.29 15.47 -7.43
C ILE A 64 -35.02 15.99 -6.75
N GLN A 65 -34.86 17.32 -6.67
CA GLN A 65 -33.72 17.92 -5.98
C GLN A 65 -33.73 17.59 -4.48
N ALA A 66 -34.89 17.71 -3.81
CA ALA A 66 -35.01 17.36 -2.40
C ALA A 66 -34.64 15.90 -2.12
N TRP A 67 -35.07 14.97 -2.99
CA TRP A 67 -34.68 13.56 -2.91
C TRP A 67 -33.17 13.36 -3.06
N GLN A 68 -32.54 14.00 -4.06
CA GLN A 68 -31.11 13.93 -4.27
C GLN A 68 -30.30 14.50 -3.10
N THR A 69 -30.75 15.62 -2.53
CA THR A 69 -30.14 16.22 -1.33
C THR A 69 -30.24 15.27 -0.15
N ALA A 70 -31.43 14.74 0.14
CA ALA A 70 -31.61 13.78 1.24
C ALA A 70 -30.75 12.51 1.07
N ALA A 71 -30.64 12.00 -0.16
CA ALA A 71 -29.79 10.86 -0.48
C ALA A 71 -28.30 11.16 -0.27
N ALA A 72 -27.85 12.35 -0.66
CA ALA A 72 -26.49 12.80 -0.45
C ALA A 72 -26.18 12.99 1.04
N ASP A 73 -27.09 13.63 1.79
CA ASP A 73 -26.97 13.84 3.23
C ASP A 73 -26.89 12.50 3.97
N PHE A 74 -27.77 11.56 3.65
CA PHE A 74 -27.73 10.21 4.21
C PHE A 74 -26.39 9.52 3.95
N ARG A 75 -25.88 9.59 2.71
CA ARG A 75 -24.60 8.98 2.35
C ARG A 75 -23.43 9.60 3.12
N ASN A 76 -23.46 10.92 3.30
CA ASN A 76 -22.47 11.65 4.08
C ASN A 76 -22.53 11.25 5.56
N SER A 77 -23.72 11.20 6.15
CA SER A 77 -23.93 10.75 7.54
C SER A 77 -23.51 9.30 7.75
N PHE A 78 -23.82 8.41 6.80
CA PHE A 78 -23.39 7.01 6.83
C PHE A 78 -21.87 6.89 6.82
N ASN A 79 -21.18 7.57 5.90
CA ASN A 79 -19.72 7.57 5.85
C ASN A 79 -19.11 8.18 7.11
N ALA A 80 -19.67 9.27 7.64
CA ALA A 80 -19.21 9.90 8.87
C ALA A 80 -19.33 8.95 10.06
N TYR A 81 -20.43 8.19 10.16
CA TYR A 81 -20.65 7.19 11.20
C TYR A 81 -19.64 6.05 11.09
N PHE A 82 -19.43 5.50 9.89
CA PHE A 82 -18.44 4.43 9.67
C PHE A 82 -17.03 4.88 10.03
N ASN A 83 -16.64 6.08 9.61
CA ASN A 83 -15.35 6.68 9.95
C ASN A 83 -15.18 6.86 11.47
N LEU A 84 -16.23 7.33 12.17
CA LEU A 84 -16.23 7.46 13.63
C LEU A 84 -16.00 6.11 14.33
N MET A 85 -16.59 5.04 13.77
CA MET A 85 -16.43 3.67 14.26
C MET A 85 -15.11 3.02 13.83
N GLY A 86 -14.24 3.73 13.11
CA GLY A 86 -12.98 3.21 12.59
C GLY A 86 -13.15 2.13 11.51
N MET A 87 -14.32 2.06 10.88
CA MET A 87 -14.60 1.13 9.80
C MET A 87 -14.14 1.74 8.48
N VAL A 88 -13.40 0.97 7.69
CA VAL A 88 -12.98 1.34 6.34
C VAL A 88 -13.82 0.59 5.31
N SER A 89 -14.02 1.20 4.14
CA SER A 89 -14.69 0.52 3.03
C SER A 89 -13.88 -0.70 2.55
N LYS A 90 -14.56 -1.66 1.92
CA LYS A 90 -13.89 -2.82 1.32
C LYS A 90 -12.90 -2.38 0.25
N GLU A 91 -13.24 -1.36 -0.52
CA GLU A 91 -12.39 -0.78 -1.56
C GLU A 91 -11.10 -0.19 -0.97
N GLU A 92 -11.20 0.58 0.12
CA GLU A 92 -10.03 1.13 0.82
C GLU A 92 -9.16 0.03 1.43
N TYR A 93 -9.79 -1.01 2.00
CA TYR A 93 -9.07 -2.17 2.52
C TYR A 93 -8.31 -2.91 1.41
N GLN A 94 -8.96 -3.17 0.28
CA GLN A 94 -8.32 -3.83 -0.88
C GLN A 94 -7.20 -3.00 -1.47
N ALA A 95 -7.38 -1.68 -1.57
CA ALA A 95 -6.33 -0.77 -2.00
C ALA A 95 -5.13 -0.78 -1.05
N LEU A 96 -5.38 -0.86 0.26
CA LEU A 96 -4.34 -1.00 1.28
C LEU A 96 -3.62 -2.34 1.16
N GLU A 97 -4.34 -3.44 0.96
CA GLU A 97 -3.79 -4.79 0.77
C GLU A 97 -2.87 -4.85 -0.45
N GLN A 98 -3.28 -4.27 -1.58
CA GLN A 98 -2.44 -4.18 -2.78
C GLN A 98 -1.17 -3.36 -2.54
N LYS A 99 -1.26 -2.22 -1.85
CA LYS A 99 -0.10 -1.40 -1.48
C LYS A 99 0.86 -2.17 -0.57
N TYR A 100 0.32 -2.90 0.40
CA TYR A 100 1.10 -3.70 1.32
C TYR A 100 1.85 -4.83 0.59
N ALA A 101 1.19 -5.55 -0.32
CA ALA A 101 1.82 -6.58 -1.15
C ALA A 101 2.94 -6.00 -2.04
N ALA A 102 2.70 -4.84 -2.67
CA ALA A 102 3.72 -4.16 -3.47
C ALA A 102 4.93 -3.72 -2.62
N LEU A 103 4.67 -3.24 -1.40
CA LEU A 103 5.72 -2.83 -0.47
C LEU A 103 6.55 -4.03 0.01
N GLN A 104 5.91 -5.14 0.38
CA GLN A 104 6.60 -6.37 0.75
C GLN A 104 7.51 -6.87 -0.37
N LYS A 105 7.03 -6.86 -1.62
CA LYS A 105 7.85 -7.24 -2.78
C LYS A 105 9.07 -6.32 -2.91
N LYS A 106 8.88 -5.00 -2.79
CA LYS A 106 9.98 -4.04 -2.86
C LYS A 106 11.02 -4.26 -1.77
N VAL A 107 10.59 -4.58 -0.55
CA VAL A 107 11.50 -4.90 0.56
C VAL A 107 12.32 -6.15 0.24
N ALA A 108 11.68 -7.22 -0.26
CA ALA A 108 12.39 -8.44 -0.67
C ALA A 108 13.42 -8.17 -1.78
N ASP A 109 13.03 -7.45 -2.83
CA ASP A 109 13.93 -7.08 -3.94
C ASP A 109 15.13 -6.24 -3.45
N GLN A 110 14.90 -5.34 -2.49
CA GLN A 110 15.95 -4.52 -1.87
C GLN A 110 16.88 -5.35 -0.98
N GLU A 111 16.35 -6.28 -0.19
CA GLU A 111 17.16 -7.18 0.64
C GLU A 111 18.06 -8.07 -0.21
N ASP A 112 17.56 -8.59 -1.33
CA ASP A 112 18.35 -9.41 -2.24
C ASP A 112 19.42 -8.59 -2.96
N THR A 113 19.09 -7.35 -3.36
CA THR A 113 20.08 -6.41 -3.91
C THR A 113 21.17 -6.10 -2.88
N ILE A 114 20.81 -5.85 -1.61
CA ILE A 114 21.76 -5.59 -0.54
C ILE A 114 22.66 -6.80 -0.30
N LYS A 115 22.11 -8.02 -0.30
CA LYS A 115 22.91 -9.26 -0.18
C LYS A 115 23.91 -9.38 -1.33
N LEU A 116 23.46 -9.19 -2.57
CA LEU A 116 24.31 -9.25 -3.76
C LEU A 116 25.44 -8.21 -3.69
N LEU A 117 25.13 -6.96 -3.36
CA LEU A 117 26.12 -5.89 -3.23
C LEU A 117 27.14 -6.20 -2.12
N ARG A 118 26.70 -6.76 -0.99
CA ARG A 118 27.61 -7.20 0.09
C ARG A 118 28.53 -8.32 -0.36
N THR A 119 28.03 -9.29 -1.13
CA THR A 119 28.85 -10.37 -1.70
C THR A 119 29.89 -9.82 -2.67
N LEU A 120 29.47 -8.97 -3.62
CA LEU A 120 30.38 -8.36 -4.59
C LEU A 120 31.49 -7.53 -3.92
N LEU A 121 31.14 -6.72 -2.90
CA LEU A 121 32.13 -5.96 -2.13
C LEU A 121 33.13 -6.87 -1.39
N ALA A 122 32.67 -8.03 -0.88
CA ALA A 122 33.55 -9.00 -0.23
C ALA A 122 34.49 -9.69 -1.25
N GLU A 123 33.98 -10.01 -2.44
CA GLU A 123 34.77 -10.60 -3.53
C GLU A 123 35.80 -9.60 -4.08
N GLU A 124 35.43 -8.34 -4.30
CA GLU A 124 36.32 -7.30 -4.80
C GLU A 124 37.44 -6.97 -3.80
N GLY A 125 37.11 -6.89 -2.50
CA GLY A 125 38.11 -6.75 -1.44
C GLY A 125 39.08 -7.93 -1.38
N THR A 126 38.63 -9.14 -1.70
CA THR A 126 39.49 -10.33 -1.80
C THR A 126 40.40 -10.28 -3.03
N TYR A 127 39.88 -9.78 -4.16
CA TYR A 127 40.64 -9.67 -5.40
C TYR A 127 41.73 -8.59 -5.33
N GLN A 128 41.45 -7.46 -4.68
CA GLN A 128 42.45 -6.42 -4.43
C GLN A 128 43.59 -6.94 -3.55
N ASP A 129 43.29 -7.67 -2.48
CA ASP A 129 44.31 -8.23 -1.58
C ASP A 129 45.19 -9.29 -2.27
N GLN A 130 44.61 -10.10 -3.17
CA GLN A 130 45.35 -11.03 -4.01
C GLN A 130 46.24 -10.33 -5.04
N ALA A 131 45.73 -9.30 -5.73
CA ALA A 131 46.50 -8.55 -6.72
C ALA A 131 47.74 -7.86 -6.11
N THR A 132 47.61 -7.31 -4.89
CA THR A 132 48.75 -6.71 -4.19
C THR A 132 49.83 -7.72 -3.80
N LYS A 133 49.45 -8.96 -3.44
CA LYS A 133 50.41 -10.02 -3.13
C LYS A 133 51.19 -10.47 -4.37
N VAL A 134 50.51 -10.65 -5.50
CA VAL A 134 51.15 -11.00 -6.77
C VAL A 134 52.14 -9.93 -7.23
N LEU A 135 51.79 -8.64 -7.07
CA LEU A 135 52.71 -7.54 -7.37
C LEU A 135 53.94 -7.53 -6.45
N GLN A 136 53.74 -7.79 -5.15
CA GLN A 136 54.84 -7.88 -4.18
C GLN A 136 55.80 -9.02 -4.55
N ASP A 137 55.27 -10.20 -4.93
CA ASP A 137 56.08 -11.35 -5.33
C ASP A 137 56.86 -11.09 -6.63
N LEU A 138 56.25 -10.41 -7.60
CA LEU A 138 56.90 -9.99 -8.85
C LEU A 138 58.05 -9.01 -8.59
N VAL A 139 57.85 -8.03 -7.71
CA VAL A 139 58.91 -7.06 -7.34
C VAL A 139 60.06 -7.77 -6.65
N ASN A 140 59.78 -8.70 -5.75
CA ASN A 140 60.80 -9.48 -5.06
C ASN A 140 61.60 -10.36 -6.04
N GLN A 141 60.92 -11.05 -6.97
CA GLN A 141 61.60 -11.84 -8.01
C GLN A 141 62.47 -10.98 -8.93
N GLN A 142 61.99 -9.78 -9.29
CA GLN A 142 62.77 -8.88 -10.12
C GLN A 142 64.00 -8.34 -9.38
N ALA A 143 63.89 -8.06 -8.08
CA ALA A 143 65.01 -7.67 -7.23
C ALA A 143 66.06 -8.79 -7.12
N GLU A 144 65.64 -10.03 -6.90
CA GLU A 144 66.54 -11.19 -6.88
C GLU A 144 67.23 -11.42 -8.23
N ALA A 145 66.49 -11.30 -9.34
CA ALA A 145 67.05 -11.44 -10.68
C ALA A 145 68.08 -10.35 -10.97
N PHE A 146 67.79 -9.11 -10.57
CA PHE A 146 68.73 -7.99 -10.70
C PHE A 146 69.98 -8.19 -9.84
N GLU A 147 69.82 -8.62 -8.58
CA GLU A 147 70.93 -8.91 -7.69
C GLU A 147 71.82 -10.04 -8.23
N THR A 148 71.20 -11.07 -8.82
CA THR A 148 71.90 -12.18 -9.47
C THR A 148 72.70 -11.70 -10.69
N LEU A 149 72.11 -10.83 -11.52
CA LEU A 149 72.82 -10.23 -12.67
C LEU A 149 74.00 -9.37 -12.21
N MET A 150 73.82 -8.54 -11.18
CA MET A 150 74.89 -7.71 -10.63
C MET A 150 76.02 -8.55 -10.03
N LYS A 151 75.68 -9.63 -9.33
CA LYS A 151 76.67 -10.61 -8.83
C LYS A 151 77.41 -11.29 -9.98
N GLY A 152 76.72 -11.69 -11.03
CA GLY A 152 77.32 -12.29 -12.23
C GLY A 152 78.29 -11.35 -12.95
N ILE A 153 77.93 -10.07 -13.07
CA ILE A 153 78.81 -9.04 -13.65
C ILE A 153 80.03 -8.79 -12.75
N ALA A 154 79.83 -8.70 -11.43
CA ALA A 154 80.94 -8.53 -10.49
C ALA A 154 81.90 -9.72 -10.51
N SER A 155 81.40 -10.96 -10.57
CA SER A 155 82.24 -12.15 -10.69
C SER A 155 82.96 -12.24 -12.04
N ALA A 156 82.34 -11.78 -13.13
CA ALA A 156 82.98 -11.75 -14.45
C ALA A 156 84.09 -10.70 -14.54
N ALA A 157 83.96 -9.59 -13.79
CA ALA A 157 84.99 -8.55 -13.71
C ALA A 157 86.21 -8.93 -12.86
N GLU A 158 86.08 -9.93 -11.96
CA GLU A 158 87.19 -10.45 -11.15
C GLU A 158 88.03 -11.53 -11.86
N ASP A 159 87.50 -12.17 -12.91
CA ASP A 159 88.17 -13.25 -13.66
C ASP A 159 89.01 -12.74 -14.87
N GLU A 160 88.94 -11.44 -15.19
CA GLU A 160 89.71 -10.77 -16.27
C GLU A 160 90.90 -9.90 -15.77
N GLY A 161 91.27 -9.98 -14.50
CA GLY A 161 92.43 -9.28 -13.90
C GLY A 161 93.61 -10.18 -13.57
#